data_AF-A0A937X2X0-F1
#
_entry.id   AF-A0A937X2X0-F1
#
_cell.length_a   1.000
_cell.length_b   1.000
_cell.length_c   1.000
_cell.angle_alpha   90.00
_cell.angle_beta   90.00
_cell.angle_gamma   90.00
#
_symmetry.space_group_name_H-M   'P 1'
#
loop_
_entity.id
_entity.type
_entity.pdbx_description
1 polymer ?
#
loop_
_entity_poly.entity_id
_entity_poly.type
_entity_poly.pdbx_seq_one_letter_code
_entity_poly.pdbx_strand_id
1 'polypeptide(L)'
;MKTYDGPATLTDTQVIEFCKKGFIMLEGVVPDVANRKAAEYLKQDTHYEPSGILEQEWFQEHVVSNPQAIGAVRSLLGAGLGMPIIMSNHRVECPAPAQGWHRDGGSKYGPEVDSLQVFYLPEDCPREMGPTALLPGSHFLYAPSNYMGHYGNIQGAYYAAVPAGSIFITIYSIWHRRSKSTGKGIRNLLKYNYWRNTPPVRDWVCEPGFDPEKARFDTGHPTFRVQFRDAVDAAQMYFWLCGRLDVFDFRGGQAWPIGQTASRIIDKPWGFPENGLYAASSGRHVWKK
;
A
#
# COMPACT_ATOMS: atom_id res chain seq x y z
N MET A 1 4.97 7.65 21.98
CA MET A 1 5.41 7.24 20.63
C MET A 1 5.39 8.48 19.75
N LYS A 2 6.36 8.67 18.82
CA LYS A 2 6.35 9.83 17.92
C LYS A 2 5.17 9.71 16.94
N THR A 3 4.49 10.82 16.66
CA THR A 3 3.36 10.90 15.72
C THR A 3 3.64 11.94 14.62
N TYR A 4 2.90 11.86 13.51
CA TYR A 4 2.95 12.86 12.44
C TYR A 4 1.55 13.39 12.09
N ASP A 5 1.44 14.72 11.98
CA ASP A 5 0.19 15.47 11.78
C ASP A 5 0.25 16.45 10.59
N GLY A 6 1.20 16.28 9.67
CA GLY A 6 1.28 17.11 8.46
C GLY A 6 0.16 16.82 7.45
N PRO A 7 0.20 17.44 6.25
CA PRO A 7 -0.88 17.37 5.29
C PRO A 7 -1.04 15.99 4.66
N ALA A 8 -2.30 15.60 4.41
CA ALA A 8 -2.64 14.53 3.50
C ALA A 8 -2.51 15.02 2.05
N THR A 9 -2.11 14.14 1.13
CA THR A 9 -1.74 14.51 -0.25
C THR A 9 -2.41 13.67 -1.33
N LEU A 10 -2.97 12.50 -1.00
CA LEU A 10 -3.69 11.71 -1.98
C LEU A 10 -5.02 12.37 -2.32
N THR A 11 -5.49 12.10 -3.52
CA THR A 11 -6.85 12.43 -3.97
C THR A 11 -7.79 11.22 -3.84
N ASP A 12 -9.11 11.42 -3.99
CA ASP A 12 -10.07 10.30 -4.00
C ASP A 12 -9.70 9.21 -5.02
N THR A 13 -9.37 9.61 -6.25
CA THR A 13 -8.93 8.70 -7.30
C THR A 13 -7.67 7.93 -6.89
N GLN A 14 -6.68 8.60 -6.29
CA GLN A 14 -5.45 7.94 -5.85
C GLN A 14 -5.69 6.97 -4.68
N VAL A 15 -6.59 7.29 -3.76
CA VAL A 15 -6.99 6.36 -2.68
C VAL A 15 -7.69 5.13 -3.25
N ILE A 16 -8.58 5.29 -4.24
CA ILE A 16 -9.20 4.16 -4.94
C ILE A 16 -8.16 3.29 -5.66
N GLU A 17 -7.19 3.90 -6.33
CA GLU A 17 -6.10 3.17 -6.97
C GLU A 17 -5.27 2.38 -5.97
N PHE A 18 -5.03 2.91 -4.77
CA PHE A 18 -4.43 2.16 -3.67
C PHE A 18 -5.32 1.00 -3.22
N CYS A 19 -6.62 1.21 -3.02
CA CYS A 19 -7.55 0.12 -2.67
C CYS A 19 -7.52 -1.03 -3.68
N LYS A 20 -7.40 -0.69 -4.97
CA LYS A 20 -7.33 -1.64 -6.07
C LYS A 20 -6.02 -2.41 -6.11
N LYS A 21 -4.89 -1.69 -6.10
CA LYS A 21 -3.56 -2.26 -6.33
C LYS A 21 -2.89 -2.78 -5.07
N GLY A 22 -3.16 -2.15 -3.94
CA GLY A 22 -2.51 -2.41 -2.65
C GLY A 22 -1.15 -1.72 -2.49
N PHE A 23 -0.72 -0.87 -3.42
CA PHE A 23 0.56 -0.15 -3.30
C PHE A 23 0.59 1.17 -4.08
N ILE A 24 1.54 2.03 -3.70
CA ILE A 24 1.92 3.30 -4.36
C ILE A 24 3.42 3.25 -4.63
N MET A 25 3.84 3.63 -5.84
CA MET A 25 5.24 3.76 -6.22
C MET A 25 5.63 5.24 -6.36
N LEU A 26 6.73 5.63 -5.73
CA LEU A 26 7.31 6.97 -5.76
C LEU A 26 8.76 6.87 -6.21
N GLU A 27 9.01 7.04 -7.51
CA GLU A 27 10.33 6.82 -8.11
C GLU A 27 11.26 8.02 -7.86
N GLY A 28 12.48 7.77 -7.39
CA GLY A 28 13.54 8.78 -7.28
C GLY A 28 13.22 9.98 -6.37
N VAL A 29 12.31 9.82 -5.40
CA VAL A 29 11.85 10.93 -4.55
C VAL A 29 12.82 11.32 -3.45
N VAL A 30 13.80 10.47 -3.15
CA VAL A 30 14.87 10.75 -2.18
C VAL A 30 16.11 11.29 -2.90
N PRO A 31 16.66 12.45 -2.48
CA PRO A 31 17.83 13.05 -3.13
C PRO A 31 19.09 12.17 -3.07
N ASP A 32 19.91 12.24 -4.11
CA ASP A 32 21.16 11.46 -4.24
C ASP A 32 22.12 11.58 -3.06
N VAL A 33 22.16 12.75 -2.40
CA VAL A 33 23.00 12.96 -1.22
C VAL A 33 22.56 12.04 -0.07
N ALA A 34 21.25 11.90 0.15
CA ALA A 34 20.69 11.01 1.16
C ALA A 34 20.84 9.53 0.77
N ASN A 35 20.67 9.22 -0.51
CA ASN A 35 20.92 7.88 -1.08
C ASN A 35 22.35 7.41 -0.78
N ARG A 36 23.36 8.25 -1.07
CA ARG A 36 24.77 7.94 -0.78
C ARG A 36 25.05 7.78 0.71
N LYS A 37 24.48 8.64 1.57
CA LYS A 37 24.62 8.52 3.02
C LYS A 37 24.03 7.21 3.55
N ALA A 38 22.85 6.81 3.05
CA ALA A 38 22.24 5.53 3.40
C ALA A 38 23.09 4.35 2.93
N ALA A 39 23.57 4.36 1.69
CA ALA A 39 24.44 3.31 1.19
C ALA A 39 25.73 3.17 2.02
N GLU A 40 26.35 4.30 2.43
CA GLU A 40 27.54 4.28 3.28
C GLU A 40 27.26 3.78 4.69
N TYR A 41 26.16 4.22 5.31
CA TYR A 41 25.72 3.70 6.61
C TYR A 41 25.56 2.18 6.55
N LEU A 42 24.93 1.65 5.50
CA LEU A 42 24.66 0.21 5.33
C LEU A 42 25.89 -0.61 4.90
N LYS A 43 27.02 0.03 4.57
CA LYS A 43 28.31 -0.69 4.48
C LYS A 43 28.92 -0.94 5.85
N GLN A 44 28.68 -0.03 6.79
CA GLN A 44 29.20 -0.12 8.16
C GLN A 44 28.33 -1.01 9.04
N ASP A 45 27.00 -0.89 8.91
CA ASP A 45 26.02 -1.69 9.62
C ASP A 45 25.28 -2.63 8.67
N THR A 46 25.75 -3.88 8.60
CA THR A 46 25.19 -4.92 7.73
C THR A 46 24.17 -5.82 8.43
N HIS A 47 23.74 -5.47 9.66
CA HIS A 47 22.73 -6.27 10.36
C HIS A 47 21.39 -6.26 9.61
N TYR A 48 20.57 -7.29 9.87
CA TYR A 48 19.22 -7.33 9.31
C TYR A 48 18.33 -6.20 9.84
N GLU A 49 18.60 -5.68 11.04
CA GLU A 49 17.82 -4.60 11.65
C GLU A 49 18.71 -3.40 12.04
N PRO A 50 19.19 -2.61 11.07
CA PRO A 50 20.06 -1.46 11.32
C PRO A 50 19.25 -0.25 11.84
N SER A 51 18.47 -0.44 12.91
CA SER A 51 17.49 0.54 13.41
C SER A 51 18.11 1.85 13.89
N GLY A 52 19.42 1.86 14.20
CA GLY A 52 20.17 3.08 14.51
C GLY A 52 20.13 4.14 13.38
N ILE A 53 19.85 3.73 12.14
CA ILE A 53 19.68 4.68 11.02
C ILE A 53 18.48 5.62 11.24
N LEU A 54 17.48 5.20 12.02
CA LEU A 54 16.33 6.02 12.38
C LEU A 54 16.69 7.16 13.34
N GLU A 55 17.85 7.14 13.97
CA GLU A 55 18.33 8.24 14.82
C GLU A 55 18.99 9.36 14.00
N GLN A 56 19.25 9.10 12.71
CA GLN A 56 19.92 10.04 11.82
C GLN A 56 18.94 11.09 11.29
N GLU A 57 19.20 12.37 11.56
CA GLU A 57 18.35 13.49 11.13
C GLU A 57 18.14 13.52 9.60
N TRP A 58 19.22 13.35 8.83
CA TRP A 58 19.15 13.32 7.36
C TRP A 58 18.30 12.17 6.82
N PHE A 59 18.23 11.04 7.54
CA PHE A 59 17.40 9.90 7.13
C PHE A 59 15.94 10.14 7.51
N GLN A 60 15.70 10.72 8.68
CA GLN A 60 14.37 11.14 9.12
C GLN A 60 13.75 12.16 8.18
N GLU A 61 14.51 13.17 7.76
CA GLU A 61 14.04 14.22 6.85
C GLU A 61 13.76 13.68 5.44
N HIS A 62 14.73 12.99 4.84
CA HIS A 62 14.67 12.69 3.41
C HIS A 62 13.98 11.37 3.07
N VAL A 63 13.91 10.41 4.00
CA VAL A 63 13.37 9.06 3.75
C VAL A 63 12.08 8.83 4.54
N VAL A 64 12.16 8.88 5.88
CA VAL A 64 11.00 8.58 6.74
C VAL A 64 9.92 9.64 6.52
N SER A 65 10.27 10.92 6.70
CA SER A 65 9.34 12.04 6.56
C SER A 65 9.35 12.66 5.17
N ASN A 66 9.77 11.90 4.13
CA ASN A 66 9.77 12.39 2.75
C ASN A 66 8.36 12.92 2.40
N PRO A 67 8.19 14.18 1.98
CA PRO A 67 6.86 14.80 1.87
C PRO A 67 5.87 14.03 0.99
N GLN A 68 6.34 13.43 -0.11
CA GLN A 68 5.49 12.62 -1.00
C GLN A 68 5.08 11.31 -0.32
N ALA A 69 6.01 10.63 0.34
CA ALA A 69 5.73 9.36 1.02
C ALA A 69 4.87 9.55 2.27
N ILE A 70 5.27 10.44 3.18
CA ILE A 70 4.56 10.66 4.45
C ILE A 70 3.19 11.28 4.22
N GLY A 71 3.03 12.15 3.21
CA GLY A 71 1.73 12.69 2.82
C GLY A 71 0.79 11.62 2.28
N ALA A 72 1.30 10.65 1.53
CA ALA A 72 0.52 9.52 1.05
C ALA A 72 0.11 8.59 2.20
N VAL A 73 1.05 8.26 3.09
CA VAL A 73 0.80 7.49 4.32
C VAL A 73 -0.24 8.19 5.20
N ARG A 74 -0.11 9.51 5.39
CA ARG A 74 -1.05 10.35 6.16
C ARG A 74 -2.47 10.29 5.61
N SER A 75 -2.62 10.28 4.29
CA SER A 75 -3.93 10.16 3.63
C SER A 75 -4.62 8.82 3.92
N LEU A 76 -3.83 7.76 4.11
CA LEU A 76 -4.32 6.39 4.28
C LEU A 76 -4.43 5.95 5.74
N LEU A 77 -3.68 6.56 6.66
CA LEU A 77 -3.64 6.19 8.09
C LEU A 77 -4.31 7.20 9.02
N GLY A 78 -4.64 8.40 8.55
CA GLY A 78 -5.27 9.45 9.37
C GLY A 78 -4.27 10.27 10.19
N ALA A 79 -4.80 11.25 10.92
CA ALA A 79 -4.02 12.15 11.78
C ALA A 79 -3.30 11.39 12.89
N GLY A 80 -2.19 11.96 13.37
CA GLY A 80 -1.43 11.44 14.49
C GLY A 80 -0.87 10.04 14.23
N LEU A 81 -0.60 9.68 12.97
CA LEU A 81 -0.08 8.37 12.60
C LEU A 81 1.23 8.08 13.36
N GLY A 82 1.39 6.84 13.81
CA GLY A 82 2.57 6.38 14.53
C GLY A 82 3.78 6.21 13.62
N MET A 83 4.90 6.78 14.03
CA MET A 83 6.17 6.74 13.27
C MET A 83 6.91 5.39 13.41
N PRO A 84 7.82 5.06 12.48
CA PRO A 84 8.57 3.80 12.50
C PRO A 84 9.43 3.67 13.74
N ILE A 85 9.49 2.45 14.28
CA ILE A 85 10.30 2.10 15.46
C ILE A 85 11.39 1.07 15.17
N ILE A 86 11.32 0.40 14.02
CA ILE A 86 12.29 -0.61 13.57
C ILE A 86 12.56 -0.35 12.09
N MET A 87 13.81 -0.55 11.68
CA MET A 87 14.23 -0.60 10.29
C MET A 87 14.81 -1.97 9.99
N SER A 88 14.31 -2.65 8.96
CA SER A 88 14.92 -3.88 8.45
C SER A 88 15.64 -3.62 7.13
N ASN A 89 16.83 -4.19 6.93
CA ASN A 89 17.54 -4.20 5.67
C ASN A 89 17.48 -5.60 5.04
N HIS A 90 16.74 -5.74 3.94
CA HIS A 90 16.69 -6.95 3.13
C HIS A 90 17.90 -7.03 2.18
N ARG A 91 19.09 -6.95 2.78
CA ARG A 91 20.39 -6.94 2.09
C ARG A 91 20.65 -8.27 1.39
N VAL A 92 21.15 -8.21 0.16
CA VAL A 92 21.44 -9.37 -0.67
C VAL A 92 22.72 -9.18 -1.46
N GLU A 93 23.60 -10.18 -1.44
CA GLU A 93 24.64 -10.35 -2.46
C GLU A 93 24.02 -10.98 -3.71
N CYS A 94 24.15 -10.31 -4.86
CA CYS A 94 23.65 -10.78 -6.15
C CYS A 94 24.77 -11.44 -6.98
N PRO A 95 24.46 -12.48 -7.78
CA PRO A 95 23.13 -12.99 -8.11
C PRO A 95 22.56 -13.93 -7.05
N ALA A 96 21.23 -14.01 -6.96
CA ALA A 96 20.52 -14.84 -6.01
C ALA A 96 19.18 -15.37 -6.58
N PRO A 97 18.71 -16.55 -6.15
CA PRO A 97 17.42 -17.10 -6.60
C PRO A 97 16.24 -16.20 -6.18
N ALA A 98 15.05 -16.36 -6.78
CA ALA A 98 13.87 -15.69 -6.25
C ALA A 98 13.52 -16.24 -4.85
N GLN A 99 12.98 -15.38 -3.98
CA GLN A 99 12.28 -15.86 -2.79
C GLN A 99 10.92 -16.46 -3.20
N GLY A 100 10.34 -17.28 -2.33
CA GLY A 100 8.94 -17.65 -2.44
C GLY A 100 8.03 -16.42 -2.27
N TRP A 101 6.87 -16.42 -2.93
CA TRP A 101 5.82 -15.46 -2.61
C TRP A 101 5.41 -15.61 -1.14
N HIS A 102 5.27 -14.48 -0.46
CA HIS A 102 4.86 -14.47 0.93
C HIS A 102 4.10 -13.19 1.23
N ARG A 103 3.57 -13.15 2.45
CA ARG A 103 3.13 -11.95 3.15
C ARG A 103 3.86 -11.94 4.48
N ASP A 104 4.13 -10.76 4.99
CA ASP A 104 4.86 -10.66 6.24
C ASP A 104 4.04 -11.16 7.43
N GLY A 105 4.75 -11.62 8.46
CA GLY A 105 4.15 -12.07 9.70
C GLY A 105 3.29 -10.99 10.34
N GLY A 106 2.16 -11.39 10.93
CA GLY A 106 1.20 -10.46 11.52
C GLY A 106 0.22 -9.80 10.53
N SER A 107 0.22 -10.22 9.26
CA SER A 107 -0.75 -9.74 8.27
C SER A 107 -2.20 -9.97 8.71
N LYS A 108 -2.99 -8.90 8.74
CA LYS A 108 -4.45 -8.95 8.91
C LYS A 108 -5.15 -9.06 7.56
N TYR A 109 -6.35 -9.61 7.57
CA TYR A 109 -7.21 -9.71 6.40
C TYR A 109 -8.52 -9.00 6.65
N GLY A 110 -8.96 -8.28 5.63
CA GLY A 110 -10.16 -7.47 5.67
C GLY A 110 -9.92 -6.13 5.00
N PRO A 111 -10.92 -5.24 5.00
CA PRO A 111 -10.82 -3.90 4.44
C PRO A 111 -9.96 -2.94 5.29
N GLU A 112 -9.52 -3.35 6.48
CA GLU A 112 -8.79 -2.52 7.42
C GLU A 112 -7.38 -2.12 6.93
N VAL A 113 -7.06 -0.84 7.09
CA VAL A 113 -5.72 -0.26 6.87
C VAL A 113 -5.21 0.32 8.18
N ASP A 114 -4.80 -0.57 9.08
CA ASP A 114 -4.24 -0.23 10.40
C ASP A 114 -2.75 0.11 10.33
N SER A 115 -2.05 -0.41 9.32
CA SER A 115 -0.63 -0.17 9.11
C SER A 115 -0.30 -0.17 7.62
N LEU A 116 0.78 0.52 7.30
CA LEU A 116 1.38 0.51 5.98
C LEU A 116 2.83 0.08 6.11
N GLN A 117 3.24 -0.76 5.16
CA GLN A 117 4.62 -1.15 5.00
C GLN A 117 5.26 -0.30 3.91
N VAL A 118 6.46 0.19 4.17
CA VAL A 118 7.17 1.08 3.26
C VAL A 118 8.55 0.53 2.99
N PHE A 119 8.94 0.59 1.73
CA PHE A 119 10.22 0.15 1.23
C PHE A 119 10.97 1.32 0.60
N TYR A 120 12.28 1.35 0.83
CA TYR A 120 13.18 2.36 0.28
C TYR A 120 14.42 1.70 -0.33
N LEU A 121 14.77 2.12 -1.55
CA LEU A 121 15.92 1.66 -2.31
C LEU A 121 16.95 2.78 -2.40
N PRO A 122 18.06 2.73 -1.63
CA PRO A 122 19.10 3.76 -1.69
C PRO A 122 19.98 3.66 -2.95
N GLU A 123 19.83 2.60 -3.74
CA GLU A 123 20.62 2.29 -4.94
C GLU A 123 19.67 1.94 -6.09
N ASP A 124 20.14 2.10 -7.33
CA ASP A 124 19.39 1.65 -8.52
C ASP A 124 19.07 0.17 -8.40
N CYS A 125 17.81 -0.19 -8.66
CA CYS A 125 17.38 -1.57 -8.63
C CYS A 125 16.82 -1.98 -10.00
N PRO A 126 17.67 -2.12 -11.05
CA PRO A 126 17.20 -2.60 -12.34
C PRO A 126 16.74 -4.07 -12.22
N ARG A 127 16.11 -4.60 -13.27
CA ARG A 127 15.49 -5.93 -13.25
C ARG A 127 16.48 -7.03 -12.86
N GLU A 128 17.73 -6.88 -13.27
CA GLU A 128 18.86 -7.77 -13.04
C GLU A 128 19.28 -7.82 -11.56
N MET A 129 19.00 -6.78 -10.78
CA MET A 129 19.29 -6.76 -9.34
C MET A 129 18.23 -7.46 -8.49
N GLY A 130 17.21 -8.06 -9.11
CA GLY A 130 16.17 -8.81 -8.42
C GLY A 130 15.26 -7.90 -7.57
N PRO A 131 14.56 -6.94 -8.21
CA PRO A 131 13.65 -6.03 -7.50
C PRO A 131 12.56 -6.78 -6.77
N THR A 132 11.94 -6.09 -5.81
CA THR A 132 10.74 -6.60 -5.13
C THR A 132 9.64 -6.77 -6.18
N ALA A 133 9.13 -7.99 -6.30
CA ALA A 133 7.94 -8.28 -7.07
C ALA A 133 6.73 -8.13 -6.14
N LEU A 134 5.71 -7.40 -6.60
CA LEU A 134 4.43 -7.21 -5.94
C LEU A 134 3.35 -7.88 -6.81
N LEU A 135 2.34 -8.46 -6.20
CA LEU A 135 1.16 -8.92 -6.92
C LEU A 135 0.00 -7.95 -6.68
N PRO A 136 -0.36 -7.08 -7.65
CA PRO A 136 -1.45 -6.12 -7.47
C PRO A 136 -2.77 -6.81 -7.09
N GLY A 137 -3.51 -6.24 -6.12
CA GLY A 137 -4.80 -6.77 -5.66
C GLY A 137 -4.72 -8.03 -4.77
N SER A 138 -3.51 -8.55 -4.54
CA SER A 138 -3.31 -9.79 -3.78
C SER A 138 -3.58 -9.67 -2.27
N HIS A 139 -3.69 -8.46 -1.74
CA HIS A 139 -4.10 -8.21 -0.36
C HIS A 139 -5.52 -8.68 -0.07
N PHE A 140 -6.34 -8.88 -1.11
CA PHE A 140 -7.65 -9.52 -0.99
C PHE A 140 -7.58 -11.05 -0.97
N LEU A 141 -6.46 -11.66 -1.36
CA LEU A 141 -6.31 -13.12 -1.43
C LEU A 141 -5.91 -13.71 -0.08
N TYR A 142 -6.83 -14.46 0.50
CA TYR A 142 -6.50 -15.33 1.62
C TYR A 142 -5.74 -16.57 1.14
N ALA A 143 -4.43 -16.62 1.41
CA ALA A 143 -3.63 -17.83 1.32
C ALA A 143 -2.75 -17.96 2.57
N PRO A 144 -2.69 -19.14 3.23
CA PRO A 144 -1.79 -19.33 4.36
C PRO A 144 -0.33 -19.20 3.90
N SER A 145 0.46 -18.35 4.57
CA SER A 145 1.80 -17.95 4.10
C SER A 145 2.77 -19.11 3.92
N ASN A 146 2.65 -20.17 4.74
CA ASN A 146 3.47 -21.37 4.68
C ASN A 146 3.27 -22.19 3.38
N TYR A 147 2.14 -22.02 2.69
CA TYR A 147 1.89 -22.68 1.42
C TYR A 147 2.16 -21.78 0.21
N MET A 148 2.53 -20.51 0.37
CA MET A 148 2.66 -19.60 -0.78
C MET A 148 3.99 -19.76 -1.54
N GLY A 149 5.00 -20.37 -0.91
CA GLY A 149 6.36 -20.45 -1.48
C GLY A 149 6.48 -21.27 -2.77
N HIS A 150 5.51 -22.14 -3.07
CA HIS A 150 5.52 -22.96 -4.29
C HIS A 150 5.07 -22.21 -5.54
N TYR A 151 4.44 -21.04 -5.39
CA TYR A 151 4.05 -20.24 -6.54
C TYR A 151 5.28 -19.70 -7.28
N GLY A 152 5.38 -20.03 -8.57
CA GLY A 152 6.48 -19.61 -9.44
C GLY A 152 6.30 -18.18 -9.95
N ASN A 153 6.37 -18.02 -11.27
CA ASN A 153 6.06 -16.75 -11.91
C ASN A 153 4.54 -16.61 -12.06
N ILE A 154 4.01 -15.46 -11.65
CA ILE A 154 2.60 -15.12 -11.77
C ILE A 154 2.49 -14.01 -12.80
N GLN A 155 1.69 -14.21 -13.84
CA GLN A 155 1.40 -13.17 -14.83
C GLN A 155 0.70 -11.99 -14.14
N GLY A 156 1.08 -10.76 -14.47
CA GLY A 156 0.55 -9.55 -13.84
C GLY A 156 1.30 -9.11 -12.58
N ALA A 157 2.33 -9.84 -12.15
CA ALA A 157 3.25 -9.35 -11.12
C ALA A 157 3.94 -8.05 -11.57
N TYR A 158 3.93 -7.05 -10.70
CA TYR A 158 4.66 -5.81 -10.87
C TYR A 158 6.06 -5.95 -10.29
N TYR A 159 7.08 -5.51 -11.02
CA TYR A 159 8.46 -5.50 -10.53
C TYR A 159 8.87 -4.07 -10.26
N ALA A 160 9.24 -3.76 -9.02
CA ALA A 160 9.77 -2.45 -8.61
C ALA A 160 11.21 -2.26 -9.13
N ALA A 161 11.38 -2.30 -10.46
CA ALA A 161 12.63 -2.02 -11.13
C ALA A 161 12.74 -0.51 -11.33
N VAL A 162 13.41 0.17 -10.40
CA VAL A 162 13.29 1.62 -10.21
C VAL A 162 14.67 2.25 -9.92
N PRO A 163 14.84 3.56 -10.17
CA PRO A 163 16.08 4.26 -9.84
C PRO A 163 16.31 4.35 -8.31
N ALA A 164 17.53 4.68 -7.93
CA ALA A 164 17.91 5.02 -6.57
C ALA A 164 17.00 6.13 -6.01
N GLY A 165 16.74 6.07 -4.71
CA GLY A 165 15.88 7.04 -4.04
C GLY A 165 14.39 6.76 -4.15
N SER A 166 14.02 5.62 -4.73
CA SER A 166 12.62 5.23 -4.86
C SER A 166 12.05 4.71 -3.54
N ILE A 167 10.81 5.09 -3.26
CA ILE A 167 10.01 4.62 -2.13
C ILE A 167 8.75 3.96 -2.67
N PHE A 168 8.35 2.83 -2.10
CA PHE A 168 7.02 2.29 -2.35
C PHE A 168 6.31 1.91 -1.06
N ILE A 169 5.03 2.25 -1.01
CA ILE A 169 4.15 2.06 0.13
C ILE A 169 3.19 0.93 -0.23
N THR A 170 3.02 -0.04 0.66
CA THR A 170 2.14 -1.18 0.44
C THR A 170 1.18 -1.35 1.61
N ILE A 171 -0.02 -1.85 1.31
CA ILE A 171 -0.82 -2.53 2.33
C ILE A 171 -0.02 -3.73 2.84
N TYR A 172 -0.04 -3.94 4.16
CA TYR A 172 0.84 -4.91 4.81
C TYR A 172 0.62 -6.36 4.32
N SER A 173 -0.60 -6.71 3.92
CA SER A 173 -0.99 -8.05 3.48
C SER A 173 -0.73 -8.32 1.98
N ILE A 174 -0.11 -7.39 1.25
CA ILE A 174 0.20 -7.61 -0.17
C ILE A 174 1.18 -8.77 -0.34
N TRP A 175 0.94 -9.61 -1.35
CA TRP A 175 1.90 -10.65 -1.71
C TRP A 175 3.11 -10.00 -2.36
N HIS A 176 4.27 -10.34 -1.84
CA HIS A 176 5.52 -9.85 -2.36
C HIS A 176 6.64 -10.88 -2.24
N ARG A 177 7.73 -10.63 -2.94
CA ARG A 177 8.98 -11.39 -2.85
C ARG A 177 10.13 -10.59 -3.41
N ARG A 178 11.37 -10.90 -3.02
CA ARG A 178 12.53 -10.59 -3.87
C ARG A 178 12.50 -11.47 -5.12
N SER A 179 12.54 -10.87 -6.31
CA SER A 179 12.68 -11.62 -7.55
C SER A 179 14.11 -12.14 -7.76
N LYS A 180 14.31 -13.06 -8.70
CA LYS A 180 15.64 -13.57 -9.06
C LYS A 180 16.53 -12.41 -9.53
N SER A 181 17.77 -12.36 -9.05
CA SER A 181 18.81 -11.47 -9.57
C SER A 181 19.79 -12.23 -10.45
N THR A 182 20.29 -11.55 -11.49
CA THR A 182 21.29 -12.00 -12.46
C THR A 182 22.49 -11.06 -12.51
N GLY A 183 22.34 -9.82 -12.05
CA GLY A 183 23.41 -8.85 -11.86
C GLY A 183 24.34 -9.21 -10.69
N LYS A 184 25.41 -8.45 -10.54
CA LYS A 184 26.43 -8.63 -9.48
C LYS A 184 26.43 -7.44 -8.53
N GLY A 185 26.75 -7.69 -7.27
CA GLY A 185 26.91 -6.67 -6.24
C GLY A 185 25.83 -6.74 -5.16
N ILE A 186 25.89 -5.78 -4.24
CA ILE A 186 24.95 -5.70 -3.12
C ILE A 186 23.67 -4.99 -3.55
N ARG A 187 22.53 -5.52 -3.15
CA ARG A 187 21.24 -4.83 -3.14
C ARG A 187 20.81 -4.60 -1.70
N ASN A 188 20.73 -3.34 -1.27
CA ASN A 188 20.01 -2.99 -0.04
C ASN A 188 18.55 -2.67 -0.35
N LEU A 189 17.67 -2.98 0.60
CA LEU A 189 16.26 -2.62 0.57
C LEU A 189 15.82 -2.40 2.01
N LEU A 190 15.63 -1.14 2.37
CA LEU A 190 15.17 -0.76 3.70
C LEU A 190 13.66 -0.89 3.78
N LYS A 191 13.17 -1.45 4.88
CA LYS A 191 11.75 -1.73 5.12
C LYS A 191 11.35 -1.26 6.52
N TYR A 192 10.27 -0.51 6.60
CA TYR A 192 9.74 0.07 7.84
C TYR A 192 8.23 0.22 7.78
N ASN A 193 7.57 0.52 8.90
CA ASN A 193 6.11 0.56 8.98
C ASN A 193 5.59 1.83 9.68
N TYR A 194 4.39 2.23 9.31
CA TYR A 194 3.57 3.24 9.98
C TYR A 194 2.29 2.62 10.53
N TRP A 195 1.72 3.24 11.57
CA TRP A 195 0.49 2.76 12.21
C TRP A 195 -0.58 3.84 12.29
N ARG A 196 -1.82 3.44 12.02
CA ARG A 196 -3.02 4.24 12.31
C ARG A 196 -3.16 4.42 13.82
N ASN A 197 -3.54 5.63 14.24
CA ASN A 197 -3.78 5.97 15.64
C ASN A 197 -5.16 6.61 15.89
N THR A 198 -5.93 6.84 14.82
CA THR A 198 -7.28 7.40 14.88
C THR A 198 -8.25 6.56 14.06
N PRO A 199 -9.56 6.58 14.38
CA PRO A 199 -10.58 5.97 13.53
C PRO A 199 -10.48 6.45 12.07
N PRO A 200 -10.82 5.59 11.09
CA PRO A 200 -10.83 6.01 9.70
C PRO A 200 -11.93 7.05 9.45
N VAL A 201 -11.56 8.05 8.67
CA VAL A 201 -12.42 9.11 8.15
C VAL A 201 -11.81 9.51 6.81
N ARG A 202 -12.63 10.01 5.88
CA ARG A 202 -12.14 10.59 4.62
C ARG A 202 -11.20 11.75 4.95
N ASP A 203 -9.90 11.51 4.86
CA ASP A 203 -8.85 12.39 5.37
C ASP A 203 -7.74 12.58 4.32
N TRP A 204 -8.16 13.05 3.16
CA TRP A 204 -7.33 13.28 1.97
C TRP A 204 -7.94 14.39 1.11
N VAL A 205 -7.28 14.76 0.02
CA VAL A 205 -7.71 15.84 -0.87
C VAL A 205 -9.02 15.45 -1.56
N CYS A 206 -10.09 16.17 -1.23
CA CYS A 206 -11.40 15.96 -1.84
C CYS A 206 -11.39 16.49 -3.29
N GLU A 207 -11.53 15.60 -4.26
CA GLU A 207 -11.57 15.96 -5.67
C GLU A 207 -12.89 16.69 -6.01
N PRO A 208 -12.84 17.90 -6.59
CA PRO A 208 -14.04 18.60 -7.03
C PRO A 208 -14.83 17.76 -8.05
N GLY A 209 -16.11 17.53 -7.78
CA GLY A 209 -16.99 16.77 -8.66
C GLY A 209 -16.80 15.25 -8.64
N PHE A 210 -15.96 14.72 -7.74
CA PHE A 210 -15.81 13.28 -7.57
C PHE A 210 -17.10 12.66 -7.02
N ASP A 211 -17.55 11.60 -7.71
CA ASP A 211 -18.77 10.86 -7.38
C ASP A 211 -18.41 9.39 -7.11
N PRO A 212 -18.40 8.96 -5.83
CA PRO A 212 -18.07 7.58 -5.47
C PRO A 212 -19.10 6.55 -6.00
N GLU A 213 -20.33 6.97 -6.34
CA GLU A 213 -21.33 6.09 -6.96
C GLU A 213 -20.90 5.67 -8.37
N LYS A 214 -20.25 6.59 -9.10
CA LYS A 214 -19.80 6.39 -10.49
C LYS A 214 -18.34 5.97 -10.61
N ALA A 215 -17.61 5.91 -9.49
CA ALA A 215 -16.20 5.53 -9.48
C ALA A 215 -16.01 4.06 -9.88
N ARG A 216 -14.87 3.77 -10.52
CA ARG A 216 -14.50 2.41 -10.93
C ARG A 216 -13.59 1.74 -9.92
N PHE A 217 -14.10 0.69 -9.28
CA PHE A 217 -13.37 -0.10 -8.30
C PHE A 217 -12.73 -1.37 -8.88
N ASP A 218 -13.02 -1.74 -10.13
CA ASP A 218 -12.42 -2.91 -10.77
C ASP A 218 -10.92 -2.74 -10.99
N THR A 219 -10.15 -3.81 -10.74
CA THR A 219 -8.67 -3.79 -10.78
C THR A 219 -8.10 -3.98 -12.19
N GLY A 220 -8.96 -4.21 -13.19
CA GLY A 220 -8.58 -4.56 -14.55
C GLY A 220 -8.14 -6.03 -14.69
N HIS A 221 -7.62 -6.38 -15.87
CA HIS A 221 -7.10 -7.73 -16.12
C HIS A 221 -5.55 -7.75 -16.14
N PRO A 222 -4.91 -8.82 -15.63
CA PRO A 222 -5.53 -9.95 -14.96
C PRO A 222 -6.00 -9.58 -13.55
N THR A 223 -7.17 -10.11 -13.15
CA THR A 223 -7.59 -10.14 -11.74
C THR A 223 -7.39 -11.57 -11.21
N PHE A 224 -6.99 -11.68 -9.95
CA PHE A 224 -6.82 -12.97 -9.26
C PHE A 224 -8.04 -13.32 -8.39
N ARG A 225 -9.10 -12.51 -8.47
CA ARG A 225 -10.36 -12.72 -7.78
C ARG A 225 -11.36 -13.39 -8.72
N VAL A 226 -12.40 -13.97 -8.12
CA VAL A 226 -13.62 -14.31 -8.87
C VAL A 226 -14.16 -13.05 -9.54
N GLN A 227 -14.74 -13.19 -10.73
CA GLN A 227 -15.27 -12.08 -11.51
C GLN A 227 -16.04 -11.08 -10.63
N PHE A 228 -15.71 -9.79 -10.78
CA PHE A 228 -16.27 -8.64 -10.05
C PHE A 228 -15.97 -8.55 -8.55
N ARG A 229 -15.47 -9.62 -7.92
CA ARG A 229 -15.20 -9.62 -6.49
C ARG A 229 -14.10 -8.62 -6.12
N ASP A 230 -13.15 -8.40 -7.02
CA ASP A 230 -12.13 -7.36 -6.89
C ASP A 230 -12.71 -5.95 -6.72
N ALA A 231 -13.73 -5.60 -7.51
CA ALA A 231 -14.42 -4.32 -7.39
C ALA A 231 -15.14 -4.20 -6.04
N VAL A 232 -15.79 -5.29 -5.59
CA VAL A 232 -16.45 -5.34 -4.28
C VAL A 232 -15.46 -5.11 -3.15
N ASP A 233 -14.33 -5.82 -3.15
CA ASP A 233 -13.35 -5.71 -2.07
C ASP A 233 -12.66 -4.34 -2.05
N ALA A 234 -12.33 -3.78 -3.22
CA ALA A 234 -11.75 -2.44 -3.33
C ALA A 234 -12.72 -1.35 -2.85
N ALA A 235 -14.00 -1.45 -3.18
CA ALA A 235 -15.02 -0.52 -2.69
C ALA A 235 -15.25 -0.66 -1.18
N GLN A 236 -15.25 -1.89 -0.65
CA GLN A 236 -15.38 -2.15 0.78
C GLN A 236 -14.22 -1.51 1.56
N MET A 237 -12.99 -1.64 1.05
CA MET A 237 -11.80 -1.01 1.62
C MET A 237 -11.89 0.52 1.56
N TYR A 238 -12.38 1.10 0.46
CA TYR A 238 -12.61 2.54 0.34
C TYR A 238 -13.66 3.05 1.35
N PHE A 239 -14.76 2.32 1.54
CA PHE A 239 -15.79 2.63 2.54
C PHE A 239 -15.22 2.55 3.96
N TRP A 240 -14.38 1.56 4.25
CA TRP A 240 -13.68 1.48 5.52
C TRP A 240 -12.79 2.70 5.76
N LEU A 241 -11.97 3.09 4.77
CA LEU A 241 -11.12 4.30 4.85
C LEU A 241 -11.93 5.57 5.07
N CYS A 242 -13.15 5.64 4.53
CA CYS A 242 -14.08 6.75 4.78
C CYS A 242 -14.72 6.74 6.17
N GLY A 243 -14.52 5.69 6.98
CA GLY A 243 -15.22 5.50 8.26
C GLY A 243 -16.68 5.08 8.10
N ARG A 244 -17.03 4.49 6.96
CA ARG A 244 -18.41 4.25 6.50
C ARG A 244 -18.68 2.80 6.12
N LEU A 245 -17.94 1.85 6.71
CA LEU A 245 -18.18 0.43 6.48
C LEU A 245 -19.58 0.00 6.93
N ASP A 246 -20.19 0.72 7.89
CA ASP A 246 -21.53 0.51 8.42
C ASP A 246 -22.65 0.61 7.36
N VAL A 247 -22.42 1.34 6.28
CA VAL A 247 -23.37 1.53 5.18
C VAL A 247 -22.95 0.83 3.88
N PHE A 248 -21.90 -0.01 3.90
CA PHE A 248 -21.52 -0.79 2.74
C PHE A 248 -22.46 -2.00 2.57
N ASP A 249 -23.23 -2.03 1.48
CA ASP A 249 -24.27 -3.06 1.23
C ASP A 249 -24.15 -3.68 -0.17
N PHE A 250 -23.19 -4.60 -0.34
CA PHE A 250 -23.13 -5.36 -1.59
C PHE A 250 -24.25 -6.42 -1.66
N ARG A 251 -25.25 -6.15 -2.51
CA ARG A 251 -26.45 -7.02 -2.67
C ARG A 251 -26.27 -8.23 -3.60
N GLY A 252 -25.08 -8.44 -4.16
CA GLY A 252 -24.83 -9.51 -5.11
C GLY A 252 -25.27 -9.18 -6.55
N GLY A 253 -25.16 -10.17 -7.44
CA GLY A 253 -25.57 -10.03 -8.83
C GLY A 253 -24.80 -8.94 -9.57
N GLN A 254 -25.53 -8.01 -10.18
CA GLN A 254 -25.03 -6.88 -10.98
C GLN A 254 -25.06 -5.54 -10.22
N ALA A 255 -25.30 -5.57 -8.91
CA ALA A 255 -25.37 -4.39 -8.05
C ALA A 255 -24.04 -3.60 -8.00
N TRP A 256 -24.11 -2.34 -7.57
CA TRP A 256 -22.90 -1.56 -7.26
C TRP A 256 -22.03 -2.33 -6.25
N PRO A 257 -20.69 -2.32 -6.34
CA PRO A 257 -19.81 -1.47 -7.15
C PRO A 257 -19.35 -2.08 -8.48
N ILE A 258 -20.07 -3.08 -9.00
CA ILE A 258 -19.62 -3.83 -10.17
C ILE A 258 -19.53 -2.88 -11.38
N GLY A 259 -18.39 -2.95 -12.08
CA GLY A 259 -17.97 -2.05 -13.17
C GLY A 259 -18.82 -2.11 -14.44
N GLN A 260 -20.12 -1.92 -14.31
CA GLN A 260 -20.95 -1.49 -15.43
C GLN A 260 -20.51 -0.08 -15.80
N THR A 261 -20.39 0.19 -17.10
CA THR A 261 -20.22 1.56 -17.56
C THR A 261 -21.43 2.35 -17.08
N ALA A 262 -21.21 3.41 -16.29
CA ALA A 262 -22.29 4.25 -15.74
C ALA A 262 -23.27 4.73 -16.83
N SER A 263 -22.84 4.78 -18.09
CA SER A 263 -23.67 5.08 -19.26
C SER A 263 -24.72 4.02 -19.64
N ARG A 264 -24.70 2.83 -19.04
CA ARG A 264 -25.67 1.74 -19.29
C ARG A 264 -26.65 1.52 -18.15
N ILE A 265 -26.47 2.24 -17.04
CA ILE A 265 -27.33 2.18 -15.87
C ILE A 265 -28.48 3.16 -16.10
N ILE A 266 -29.72 2.64 -16.10
CA ILE A 266 -30.94 3.42 -16.39
C ILE A 266 -31.61 4.03 -15.14
N ASP A 267 -31.18 3.63 -13.94
CA ASP A 267 -31.70 4.09 -12.64
C ASP A 267 -30.63 3.89 -11.55
N LYS A 268 -30.81 4.45 -10.36
CA LYS A 268 -29.86 4.35 -9.24
C LYS A 268 -29.47 2.88 -8.97
N PRO A 269 -28.17 2.54 -8.92
CA PRO A 269 -27.76 1.17 -8.72
C PRO A 269 -28.06 0.71 -7.28
N TRP A 270 -28.58 -0.52 -7.17
CA TRP A 270 -28.75 -1.17 -5.87
C TRP A 270 -27.40 -1.33 -5.15
N GLY A 271 -27.41 -1.17 -3.83
CA GLY A 271 -26.25 -1.38 -2.94
C GLY A 271 -25.42 -0.13 -2.65
N PHE A 272 -25.64 0.98 -3.37
CA PHE A 272 -25.06 2.27 -3.00
C PHE A 272 -25.94 2.98 -1.95
N PRO A 273 -25.37 3.62 -0.91
CA PRO A 273 -26.15 4.27 0.15
C PRO A 273 -27.17 5.29 -0.37
N GLU A 274 -28.39 5.27 0.14
CA GLU A 274 -29.47 6.16 -0.32
C GLU A 274 -29.11 7.64 -0.14
N ASN A 275 -28.54 7.99 1.01
CA ASN A 275 -28.11 9.36 1.35
C ASN A 275 -26.70 9.69 0.83
N GLY A 276 -26.08 8.81 0.05
CA GLY A 276 -24.70 8.93 -0.40
C GLY A 276 -23.66 8.58 0.67
N LEU A 277 -22.42 8.38 0.22
CA LEU A 277 -21.30 7.94 1.08
C LEU A 277 -20.86 8.99 2.11
N TYR A 278 -21.05 10.28 1.83
CA TYR A 278 -20.51 11.36 2.67
C TYR A 278 -21.56 12.03 3.57
N ALA A 279 -22.82 11.57 3.55
CA ALA A 279 -23.83 12.06 4.49
C ALA A 279 -23.48 11.67 5.94
N ALA A 280 -23.74 12.54 6.91
CA ALA A 280 -23.48 12.27 8.32
C ALA A 280 -24.21 11.00 8.79
N SER A 281 -23.55 10.18 9.61
CA SER A 281 -24.17 8.99 10.19
C SER A 281 -25.28 9.40 11.17
N SER A 282 -26.43 8.73 11.14
CA SER A 282 -27.59 9.02 12.00
C SER A 282 -27.41 8.57 13.46
N GLY A 283 -26.17 8.32 13.89
CA GLY A 283 -25.83 8.08 15.30
C GLY A 283 -26.08 6.65 15.79
N ARG A 284 -24.98 5.92 15.96
CA ARG A 284 -24.62 5.08 17.13
C ARG A 284 -23.52 4.14 16.71
N HIS A 285 -22.26 4.44 17.03
CA HIS A 285 -21.20 3.42 17.06
C HIS A 285 -20.45 3.50 18.39
N VAL A 286 -20.59 2.44 19.17
CA VAL A 286 -19.73 2.10 20.29
C VAL A 286 -18.53 1.38 19.69
N TRP A 287 -17.37 2.02 19.71
CA TRP A 287 -16.11 1.36 19.40
C TRP A 287 -15.75 0.41 20.55
N LYS A 288 -15.57 -0.88 20.27
CA LYS A 288 -14.82 -1.75 21.18
C LYS A 288 -13.34 -1.56 20.87
N LYS A 289 -12.61 -1.11 21.90
CA LYS A 289 -11.14 -1.03 21.94
C LYS A 289 -10.52 -2.42 21.77
#